data_AF-A0A7J9QME0-F1
#
_entry.id   AF-A0A7J9QME0-F1
#
_cell.length_a   1.000
_cell.length_b   1.000
_cell.length_c   1.000
_cell.angle_alpha   90.00
_cell.angle_beta   90.00
_cell.angle_gamma   90.00
#
_symmetry.space_group_name_H-M   'P 1'
#
loop_
_entity.id
_entity.type
_entity.pdbx_description
1 polymer ?
#
loop_
_entity_poly.entity_id
_entity_poly.type
_entity_poly.pdbx_seq_one_letter_code
_entity_poly.pdbx_strand_id
1 'polypeptide(L)'
;MSDELERKYEVEIQSTEERQKLSKELKAELQESGMMDEKGKLKLKGVSPKMLKRMKQEFVDCPVLEDKIQFIQCFVCPNFQSRVMGKVFCKGDALD
;
A
#
# COMPACT_ATOMS: atom_id res chain seq x y z
N MET A 1 10.23 -25.32 -13.81
CA MET A 1 11.21 -24.84 -12.82
C MET A 1 10.42 -24.03 -11.82
N SER A 2 10.45 -24.43 -10.55
CA SER A 2 9.71 -23.75 -9.50
C SER A 2 10.34 -22.37 -9.31
N ASP A 3 9.73 -21.33 -9.87
CA ASP A 3 10.00 -19.95 -9.50
C ASP A 3 9.69 -19.86 -8.00
N GLU A 4 10.73 -20.05 -7.20
CA GLU A 4 10.71 -19.76 -5.77
C GLU A 4 10.43 -18.26 -5.71
N LEU A 5 9.17 -17.87 -5.48
CA LEU A 5 8.77 -16.47 -5.39
C LEU A 5 9.62 -15.82 -4.28
N GLU A 6 10.72 -15.18 -4.67
CA GLU A 6 11.69 -14.58 -3.76
C GLU A 6 11.05 -13.36 -3.09
N ARG A 7 10.39 -13.60 -1.96
CA ARG A 7 9.96 -12.57 -1.01
C ARG A 7 11.18 -12.09 -0.24
N LYS A 8 11.80 -11.01 -0.68
CA LYS A 8 12.97 -10.43 -0.01
C LYS A 8 12.63 -9.79 1.33
N TYR A 9 11.43 -9.22 1.46
CA TYR A 9 11.03 -8.51 2.68
C TYR A 9 9.66 -8.96 3.19
N GLU A 10 9.58 -9.07 4.52
CA GLU A 10 8.34 -9.25 5.26
C GLU A 10 8.12 -7.99 6.12
N VAL A 11 7.07 -7.24 5.80
CA VAL A 11 6.79 -5.94 6.42
C VAL A 11 5.50 -6.04 7.22
N GLU A 12 5.51 -5.60 8.47
CA GLU A 12 4.31 -5.62 9.30
C GLU A 12 3.38 -4.45 8.97
N ILE A 13 2.08 -4.72 8.87
CA ILE A 13 1.06 -3.68 8.70
C ILE A 13 0.74 -3.12 10.06
N GLN A 14 1.12 -1.87 10.27
CA GLN A 14 0.77 -1.11 11.45
C GLN A 14 -0.48 -0.29 11.16
N SER A 15 -1.20 0.06 12.22
CA SER A 15 -2.35 0.95 12.14
C SER A 15 -2.15 2.14 13.05
N THR A 16 -2.40 3.36 12.54
CA THR A 16 -2.38 4.58 13.34
C THR A 16 -3.78 5.17 13.42
N GLU A 17 -4.10 5.74 14.58
CA GLU A 17 -5.33 6.51 14.75
C GLU A 17 -5.28 7.85 14.00
N GLU A 18 -4.07 8.35 13.74
CA GLU A 18 -3.84 9.59 13.03
C GLU A 18 -4.15 9.44 11.54
N ARG A 19 -4.90 10.39 10.99
CA ARG A 19 -5.09 10.49 9.54
C ARG A 19 -3.76 10.92 8.92
N GLN A 20 -2.95 9.96 8.48
CA GLN A 20 -1.75 10.26 7.71
C GLN A 20 -2.14 11.08 6.47
N LYS A 21 -1.56 12.28 6.36
CA LYS A 21 -1.77 13.17 5.22
C LYS A 21 -1.00 12.59 4.04
N LEU A 22 -1.72 12.04 3.06
CA LEU A 22 -1.15 11.72 1.76
C LEU A 22 -0.56 13.00 1.14
N SER A 23 0.73 12.96 0.82
CA SER A 23 1.39 14.01 0.04
C SER A 23 0.72 14.14 -1.34
N LYS A 24 0.89 15.28 -1.99
CA LYS A 24 0.25 15.52 -3.30
C LYS A 24 0.78 14.54 -4.36
N GLU A 25 2.04 14.16 -4.26
CA GLU A 25 2.72 13.22 -5.16
C GLU A 25 2.13 11.82 -5.03
N LEU A 26 1.98 11.30 -3.80
CA LEU A 26 1.31 10.01 -3.55
C LEU A 26 -0.13 9.97 -4.10
N LYS A 27 -0.86 11.09 -3.99
CA LYS A 27 -2.24 11.16 -4.52
C LYS A 27 -2.26 11.05 -6.03
N ALA A 28 -1.27 11.61 -6.71
CA ALA A 28 -1.14 11.51 -8.15
C ALA A 28 -0.83 10.07 -8.56
N GLU A 29 0.09 9.38 -7.88
CA GLU A 29 0.40 7.96 -8.12
C GLU A 29 -0.83 7.07 -7.90
N LEU A 30 -1.57 7.27 -6.79
CA LEU A 30 -2.79 6.51 -6.50
C LEU A 30 -3.95 6.80 -7.48
N GLN A 31 -3.96 7.99 -8.09
CA GLN A 31 -4.90 8.35 -9.13
C GLN A 31 -4.49 7.73 -10.48
N GLU A 32 -3.19 7.72 -10.81
CA GLU A 32 -2.63 7.06 -11.99
C GLU A 32 -2.86 5.54 -11.94
N SER A 33 -2.69 4.94 -10.75
CA SER A 33 -2.98 3.53 -10.52
C SER A 33 -4.49 3.19 -10.53
N GLY A 34 -5.36 4.17 -10.82
CA GLY A 34 -6.81 4.01 -10.94
C GLY A 34 -7.54 3.75 -9.61
N MET A 35 -6.85 3.89 -8.47
CA MET A 35 -7.42 3.60 -7.15
C MET A 35 -8.07 4.83 -6.50
N MET A 36 -7.84 6.02 -7.05
CA MET A 36 -8.38 7.30 -6.54
C MET A 36 -9.10 8.10 -7.63
N ASP A 37 -10.25 8.68 -7.27
CA ASP A 37 -11.00 9.66 -8.07
C ASP A 37 -10.29 11.01 -8.15
N GLU A 38 -10.62 11.83 -9.16
CA GLU A 38 -10.17 13.23 -9.33
C GLU A 38 -10.45 14.13 -8.10
N LYS A 39 -11.35 13.69 -7.20
CA LYS A 39 -11.65 14.37 -5.92
C LYS A 39 -10.82 13.86 -4.74
N GLY A 40 -9.82 13.00 -4.96
CA GLY A 40 -9.01 12.38 -3.92
C GLY A 40 -9.73 11.30 -3.12
N LYS A 41 -10.79 10.70 -3.68
CA LYS A 41 -11.62 9.68 -3.02
C LYS A 41 -11.26 8.31 -3.59
N LEU A 42 -10.92 7.36 -2.72
CA LEU A 42 -10.59 5.99 -3.14
C LEU A 42 -11.81 5.32 -3.79
N LYS A 43 -11.64 4.80 -5.00
CA LYS A 43 -12.73 4.29 -5.86
C LYS A 43 -12.77 2.76 -5.90
N LEU A 44 -12.76 2.14 -4.71
CA LEU A 44 -12.83 0.68 -4.57
C LEU A 44 -14.30 0.21 -4.63
N LYS A 45 -14.72 -0.41 -5.73
CA LYS A 45 -16.05 -1.03 -5.83
C LYS A 45 -16.19 -2.15 -4.79
N GLY A 46 -17.26 -2.14 -3.99
CA GLY A 46 -17.53 -3.15 -2.97
C GLY A 46 -16.91 -2.90 -1.59
N VAL A 47 -16.23 -1.75 -1.39
CA VAL A 47 -15.62 -1.40 -0.10
C VAL A 47 -16.51 -0.43 0.68
N SER A 48 -16.88 -0.82 1.90
CA SER A 48 -17.64 0.02 2.84
C SER A 48 -16.84 1.26 3.27
N PRO A 49 -17.48 2.43 3.50
CA PRO A 49 -16.83 3.62 4.06
C PRO A 49 -16.08 3.35 5.37
N LYS A 50 -16.56 2.40 6.19
CA LYS A 50 -15.92 2.00 7.45
C LYS A 50 -14.61 1.24 7.18
N MET A 51 -14.58 0.41 6.14
CA MET A 51 -13.37 -0.30 5.74
C MET A 51 -12.36 0.65 5.08
N LEU A 52 -12.82 1.58 4.25
CA LEU A 52 -12.01 2.68 3.71
C LEU A 52 -11.31 3.50 4.80
N LYS A 53 -12.00 3.79 5.90
CA LYS A 53 -11.40 4.49 7.04
C LYS A 53 -10.27 3.67 7.66
N ARG A 54 -10.48 2.36 7.86
CA ARG A 54 -9.45 1.45 8.40
C ARG A 54 -8.26 1.34 7.44
N MET A 55 -8.48 1.19 6.13
CA MET A 55 -7.40 1.10 5.15
C MET A 55 -6.52 2.35 5.11
N LYS A 56 -7.10 3.54 5.34
CA LYS A 56 -6.33 4.80 5.44
C LYS A 56 -5.54 4.94 6.74
N GLN A 57 -5.87 4.14 7.75
CA GLN A 57 -5.18 4.08 9.03
C GLN A 57 -4.08 3.02 9.02
N GLU A 58 -4.14 2.06 8.09
CA GLU A 58 -3.11 1.06 7.87
C GLU A 58 -1.93 1.65 7.09
N PHE A 59 -0.71 1.43 7.59
CA PHE A 59 0.55 1.85 6.98
C PHE A 59 1.59 0.74 7.13
N VAL A 60 2.65 0.83 6.32
CA VAL A 60 3.80 -0.07 6.34
C VAL A 60 5.07 0.76 6.22
N ASP A 61 6.13 0.32 6.88
CA ASP A 61 7.46 0.91 6.72
C ASP A 61 8.12 0.25 5.50
N CYS A 62 8.17 0.95 4.37
CA CYS A 62 8.65 0.38 3.11
C CYS A 62 10.18 0.21 3.15
N PRO A 63 10.71 -1.01 3.04
CA PRO A 63 12.16 -1.24 3.04
C PRO A 63 12.84 -0.78 1.75
N VAL A 64 12.09 -0.56 0.67
CA VAL A 64 12.62 -0.12 -0.63
C VAL A 64 12.73 1.40 -0.70
N LEU A 65 11.70 2.10 -0.20
CA LEU A 65 11.66 3.57 -0.18
C LEU A 65 12.24 4.16 1.13
N GLU A 66 12.56 3.31 2.10
CA GLU A 66 13.02 3.66 3.45
C GLU A 66 12.10 4.71 4.14
N ASP A 67 10.82 4.69 3.80
CA ASP A 67 9.82 5.65 4.26
C ASP A 67 8.51 4.96 4.67
N LYS A 68 7.74 5.64 5.51
CA LYS A 68 6.44 5.20 5.99
C LYS A 68 5.36 5.50 4.96
N ILE A 69 4.91 4.46 4.26
CA ILE A 69 3.88 4.57 3.24
C ILE A 69 2.54 4.00 3.72
N GLN A 70 1.44 4.49 3.14
CA GLN A 70 0.13 3.91 3.42
C GLN A 70 0.04 2.50 2.83
N PHE A 71 -0.66 1.60 3.53
CA PHE A 71 -0.83 0.23 3.05
C PHE A 71 -1.44 0.18 1.64
N ILE A 72 -2.33 1.12 1.33
CA ILE A 72 -2.95 1.19 0.00
C ILE A 72 -1.96 1.55 -1.12
N GLN A 73 -0.93 2.33 -0.83
CA GLN A 73 0.16 2.61 -1.77
C GLN A 73 1.02 1.35 -1.96
N CYS A 74 1.32 0.66 -0.86
CA CYS A 74 2.01 -0.63 -0.94
C CYS A 74 1.21 -1.65 -1.76
N PHE A 75 -0.11 -1.72 -1.61
CA PHE A 75 -0.98 -2.65 -2.32
C PHE A 75 -0.94 -2.50 -3.85
N VAL A 76 -0.67 -1.30 -4.38
CA VAL A 76 -0.57 -1.04 -5.83
C VAL A 76 0.87 -1.12 -6.35
N CYS A 77 1.85 -1.29 -5.47
CA CYS A 77 3.25 -1.36 -5.84
C CYS A 77 3.55 -2.66 -6.60
N PRO A 78 4.39 -2.65 -7.66
CA PRO A 78 4.78 -3.88 -8.37
C PRO A 78 5.54 -4.89 -7.49
N ASN A 79 6.13 -4.40 -6.39
CA ASN A 79 6.78 -5.22 -5.38
C ASN A 79 5.82 -5.94 -4.45
N PHE A 80 4.54 -5.56 -4.41
CA PHE A 80 3.55 -6.24 -3.58
C PHE A 80 3.26 -7.63 -4.13
N GLN A 81 3.45 -8.64 -3.27
CA GLN A 81 3.22 -10.03 -3.62
C GLN A 81 1.98 -10.59 -2.96
N SER A 82 1.85 -10.43 -1.64
CA SER A 82 0.67 -10.86 -0.90
C SER A 82 0.60 -10.22 0.49
N ARG A 83 -0.59 -10.24 1.10
CA ARG A 83 -0.83 -9.92 2.51
C ARG A 83 -1.32 -11.17 3.23
N VAL A 84 -0.61 -11.60 4.28
CA VAL A 84 -1.01 -12.76 5.11
C VAL A 84 -0.86 -12.38 6.58
N MET A 85 -1.88 -12.66 7.40
CA MET A 85 -1.84 -12.46 8.86
C MET A 85 -1.33 -11.07 9.31
N GLY A 86 -1.66 -10.00 8.58
CA GLY A 86 -1.25 -8.63 8.94
C GLY A 86 0.18 -8.26 8.49
N LYS A 87 0.82 -9.10 7.67
CA LYS A 87 2.14 -8.85 7.11
C LYS A 87 2.06 -8.78 5.59
N VAL A 88 2.86 -7.92 5.00
CA VAL A 88 3.06 -7.77 3.56
C VAL A 88 4.33 -8.48 3.16
N PHE A 89 4.21 -9.34 2.15
CA PHE A 89 5.35 -9.90 1.46
C PHE A 89 5.69 -9.05 0.25
N CYS A 90 6.92 -8.58 0.23
CA CYS A 90 7.46 -7.66 -0.75
C CYS A 90 8.62 -8.34 -1.51
N LYS A 91 8.59 -8.23 -2.84
CA LYS A 91 9.65 -8.75 -3.73
C LYS A 91 10.96 -7.99 -3.57
N GLY A 92 10.90 -6.72 -3.19
CA GLY A 92 12.09 -5.92 -2.89
C GLY A 92 12.94 -5.55 -4.11
N ASP A 93 12.33 -5.43 -5.29
CA ASP A 93 13.02 -4.94 -6.47
C ASP A 93 13.11 -3.41 -6.43
N ALA A 94 14.19 -2.84 -6.96
CA ALA A 94 14.39 -1.40 -7.01
C ALA A 94 13.30 -0.76 -7.89
N LEU A 95 12.69 0.31 -7.37
CA LEU A 95 11.79 1.16 -8.13
C LEU A 95 12.65 2.28 -8.73
N ASP A 96 13.03 2.12 -9.99
CA ASP A 96 13.70 3.16 -10.80
C ASP A 96 12.73 4.27 -11.23
#